data_AF-A0A512DQN6-F1
#
_entry.id   AF-A0A512DQN6-F1
#
_cell.length_a   1.000
_cell.length_b   1.000
_cell.length_c   1.000
_cell.angle_alpha   90.00
_cell.angle_beta   90.00
_cell.angle_gamma   90.00
#
_symmetry.space_group_name_H-M   'P 1'
#
loop_
_entity.id
_entity.type
_entity.pdbx_description
1 polymer ?
#
loop_
_entity_poly.entity_id
_entity_poly.type
_entity_poly.pdbx_seq_one_letter_code
_entity_poly.pdbx_strand_id
1 'polypeptide(L)'
;MTEPGHLPEAEFQQIEEFISRTPRGREFLREHTRRAQTGVAEEVRVLVSDLRDLWRQQADANNLVNRVQVLRHELQDMSASISQARREIAALRPTEDGNDRFSTASNELDAIIVSTERASSEILTSSERILELIGNLRDGSGDSADYLSKIESQVMEIFTACSFQDLTGQRTTKVINVLRYIEQRIGSMIAIWGEDKTPREDLPPDTVDQRPDAHLLHGPSLTGIDQNEVDQLMSGFAVPAASTAAPPPPKPKAEVKPMPMPIKEEEPAPNPLNQSAIDALFG
;
A
#
# COMPACT_ATOMS: atom_id res chain seq x y z
N MET A 1 -82.22 -19.01 -28.28
CA MET A 1 -82.71 -18.24 -27.11
C MET A 1 -82.19 -16.83 -27.30
N THR A 2 -83.06 -15.90 -27.65
CA THR A 2 -82.72 -14.50 -27.92
C THR A 2 -82.61 -13.76 -26.59
N GLU A 3 -81.50 -13.04 -26.35
CA GLU A 3 -81.34 -12.26 -25.12
C GLU A 3 -82.45 -11.19 -24.98
N PRO A 4 -83.01 -10.98 -23.78
CA PRO A 4 -84.05 -9.99 -23.56
C PRO A 4 -83.47 -8.58 -23.77
N GLY A 5 -83.92 -7.89 -24.82
CA GLY A 5 -83.52 -6.51 -25.14
C GLY A 5 -82.94 -6.30 -26.54
N HIS A 6 -82.70 -7.37 -27.30
CA HIS A 6 -82.22 -7.25 -28.68
C HIS A 6 -83.39 -7.33 -29.67
N LEU A 7 -83.77 -6.19 -30.26
CA LEU A 7 -84.65 -6.15 -31.41
C LEU A 7 -83.91 -6.70 -32.64
N PRO A 8 -84.51 -7.57 -33.48
CA PRO A 8 -83.95 -7.93 -34.77
C PRO A 8 -83.72 -6.67 -35.61
N GLU A 9 -82.59 -6.60 -36.32
CA GLU A 9 -82.20 -5.42 -37.12
C GLU A 9 -83.33 -4.94 -38.07
N ALA A 10 -84.04 -5.89 -38.69
CA ALA A 10 -85.17 -5.58 -39.57
C ALA A 10 -86.37 -4.96 -38.86
N GLU A 11 -86.66 -5.36 -37.61
CA GLU A 11 -87.74 -4.78 -36.80
C GLU A 11 -87.34 -3.41 -36.25
N PHE A 12 -86.08 -3.25 -35.85
CA PHE A 12 -85.53 -1.97 -35.43
C PHE A 12 -85.61 -0.92 -36.56
N GLN A 13 -85.20 -1.27 -37.77
CA GLN A 13 -85.27 -0.38 -38.94
C GLN A 13 -86.71 0.02 -39.28
N GLN A 14 -87.68 -0.89 -39.17
CA GLN A 14 -89.09 -0.58 -39.38
C GLN A 14 -89.61 0.43 -38.34
N ILE A 15 -89.23 0.24 -37.07
CA ILE A 15 -89.61 1.15 -35.98
C ILE A 15 -88.92 2.51 -36.15
N GLU A 16 -87.65 2.54 -36.53
CA GLU A 16 -86.91 3.77 -36.85
C GLU A 16 -87.54 4.53 -38.01
N GLU A 17 -87.91 3.83 -39.08
CA GLU A 17 -88.62 4.40 -40.23
C GLU A 17 -89.97 5.00 -39.80
N PHE A 18 -90.72 4.30 -38.97
CA PHE A 18 -91.99 4.79 -38.43
C PHE A 18 -91.81 6.06 -37.57
N ILE A 19 -90.82 6.08 -36.67
CA ILE A 19 -90.53 7.22 -35.79
C ILE A 19 -90.06 8.42 -36.63
N SER A 20 -89.19 8.20 -37.62
CA SER A 20 -88.62 9.25 -38.48
C SER A 20 -89.62 9.92 -39.43
N ARG A 21 -90.78 9.30 -39.68
CA ARG A 21 -91.90 9.91 -40.45
C ARG A 21 -92.47 11.16 -39.77
N THR A 22 -92.35 11.28 -38.44
CA THR A 22 -92.81 12.48 -37.70
C THR A 22 -91.66 13.45 -37.41
N PRO A 23 -91.89 14.78 -37.43
CA PRO A 23 -90.86 15.76 -37.07
C PRO A 23 -90.26 15.54 -35.67
N ARG A 24 -91.12 15.23 -34.68
CA ARG A 24 -90.72 14.99 -33.29
C ARG A 24 -89.92 13.69 -33.11
N GLY A 25 -90.21 12.66 -33.89
CA GLY A 25 -89.44 11.41 -33.87
C GLY A 25 -88.03 11.57 -34.43
N ARG A 26 -87.83 12.41 -35.46
CA ARG A 26 -86.47 12.74 -35.95
C ARG A 26 -85.64 13.50 -34.92
N GLU A 27 -86.25 14.42 -34.19
CA GLU A 27 -85.58 15.13 -33.08
C GLU A 27 -85.21 14.17 -31.95
N PHE A 28 -86.11 13.26 -31.59
CA PHE A 28 -85.84 12.21 -30.60
C PHE A 28 -84.65 11.32 -31.00
N LEU A 29 -84.61 10.83 -32.25
CA LEU A 29 -83.51 9.98 -32.73
C LEU A 29 -82.17 10.73 -32.71
N ARG A 30 -82.14 12.00 -33.11
CA ARG A 30 -80.92 12.84 -33.03
C ARG A 30 -80.43 13.01 -31.60
N GLU A 31 -81.34 13.31 -30.67
CA GLU A 31 -81.00 13.45 -29.26
C GLU A 31 -80.55 12.12 -28.63
N HIS A 32 -81.20 11.02 -28.99
CA HIS A 32 -80.85 9.68 -28.52
C HIS A 32 -79.43 9.29 -28.99
N THR A 33 -79.13 9.45 -30.28
CA THR A 33 -77.79 9.19 -30.84
C THR A 33 -76.73 10.09 -30.22
N ARG A 34 -77.02 11.38 -30.03
CA ARG A 34 -76.11 12.33 -29.37
C ARG A 34 -75.78 11.90 -27.94
N ARG A 35 -76.79 11.51 -27.16
CA ARG A 35 -76.62 11.06 -25.76
C ARG A 35 -75.86 9.74 -25.68
N ALA A 36 -76.18 8.78 -26.56
CA ALA A 36 -75.49 7.50 -26.63
C ALA A 36 -73.99 7.69 -26.97
N GLN A 37 -73.67 8.52 -27.96
CA GLN A 37 -72.30 8.82 -28.35
C GLN A 37 -71.52 9.60 -27.28
N THR A 38 -72.18 10.50 -26.55
CA THR A 38 -71.52 11.28 -25.48
C THR A 38 -71.12 10.38 -24.31
N GLY A 39 -71.95 9.41 -23.93
CA GLY A 39 -71.63 8.44 -22.88
C GLY A 39 -70.44 7.56 -23.25
N VAL A 40 -70.46 6.97 -24.46
CA VAL A 40 -69.36 6.15 -24.97
C VAL A 40 -68.07 6.95 -25.13
N ALA A 41 -68.15 8.19 -25.61
CA ALA A 41 -66.97 9.05 -25.75
C ALA A 41 -66.33 9.39 -24.40
N GLU A 42 -67.13 9.55 -23.34
CA GLU A 42 -66.60 9.82 -22.01
C GLU A 42 -65.94 8.59 -21.39
N GLU A 43 -66.54 7.41 -21.56
CA GLU A 43 -65.95 6.13 -21.14
C GLU A 43 -64.61 5.88 -21.84
N VAL A 44 -64.53 6.11 -23.15
CA VAL A 44 -63.27 6.00 -23.91
C VAL A 44 -62.24 7.02 -23.42
N ARG A 45 -62.63 8.25 -23.07
CA ARG A 45 -61.69 9.24 -22.51
C ARG A 45 -61.11 8.82 -21.17
N VAL A 46 -61.94 8.27 -20.29
CA VAL A 46 -61.50 7.74 -19.00
C VAL A 46 -60.50 6.59 -19.22
N LEU A 47 -60.85 5.60 -20.05
CA LEU A 47 -59.96 4.47 -20.36
C LEU A 47 -58.63 4.92 -20.97
N VAL A 48 -58.64 5.91 -21.86
CA VAL A 48 -57.41 6.48 -22.46
C VAL A 48 -56.59 7.24 -21.42
N SER A 49 -57.23 7.92 -20.47
CA SER A 49 -56.54 8.58 -19.35
C SER A 49 -55.89 7.56 -18.43
N ASP A 50 -56.64 6.53 -18.02
CA ASP A 50 -56.15 5.46 -17.15
C ASP A 50 -54.98 4.73 -17.79
N LEU A 51 -55.09 4.42 -19.09
CA LEU A 51 -54.00 3.81 -19.85
C LEU A 51 -52.77 4.73 -19.84
N ARG A 52 -52.94 6.02 -20.13
CA ARG A 52 -51.84 7.01 -20.12
C ARG A 52 -51.16 7.09 -18.75
N ASP A 53 -51.93 7.06 -17.67
CA ASP A 53 -51.41 7.15 -16.32
C ASP A 53 -50.65 5.87 -15.93
N LEU A 54 -51.13 4.70 -16.35
CA LEU A 54 -50.38 3.43 -16.24
C LEU A 54 -49.06 3.48 -17.02
N TRP A 55 -49.05 4.01 -18.25
CA TRP A 55 -47.82 4.17 -19.03
C TRP A 55 -46.82 5.11 -18.34
N ARG A 56 -47.29 6.21 -17.74
CA ARG A 56 -46.44 7.13 -16.98
C ARG A 56 -45.86 6.46 -15.73
N GLN A 57 -46.69 5.76 -14.97
CA GLN A 57 -46.26 5.05 -13.77
C GLN A 57 -45.21 3.98 -14.09
N GLN A 58 -45.38 3.25 -15.21
CA GLN A 58 -44.41 2.28 -15.69
C GLN A 58 -43.09 2.94 -16.10
N ALA A 59 -43.14 4.07 -16.80
CA ALA A 59 -41.95 4.83 -17.19
C ALA A 59 -41.17 5.33 -15.96
N ASP A 60 -41.87 5.85 -14.95
CA ASP A 60 -41.25 6.32 -13.70
C ASP A 60 -40.64 5.18 -12.89
N ALA A 61 -41.30 4.02 -12.83
CA ALA A 61 -40.76 2.82 -12.20
C ALA A 61 -39.48 2.35 -12.90
N ASN A 62 -39.47 2.29 -14.22
CA ASN A 62 -38.27 1.93 -15.00
C ASN A 62 -37.13 2.93 -14.77
N ASN A 63 -37.44 4.24 -14.74
CA ASN A 63 -36.44 5.28 -14.45
C ASN A 63 -35.84 5.14 -13.04
N LEU A 64 -36.65 4.76 -12.04
CA LEU A 64 -36.16 4.50 -10.69
C LEU A 64 -35.22 3.29 -10.68
N VAL A 65 -35.60 2.19 -11.33
CA VAL A 65 -34.76 0.99 -11.46
C VAL A 65 -33.41 1.32 -12.10
N ASN A 66 -33.42 2.07 -13.21
CA ASN A 66 -32.20 2.49 -13.89
C ASN A 66 -31.30 3.36 -13.00
N ARG A 67 -31.87 4.32 -12.25
CA ARG A 67 -31.11 5.15 -11.30
C ARG A 67 -30.47 4.33 -10.19
N VAL A 68 -31.20 3.36 -9.64
CA VAL A 68 -30.68 2.45 -8.61
C VAL A 68 -29.56 1.57 -9.17
N GLN A 69 -29.66 1.11 -10.42
CA GLN A 69 -28.61 0.34 -11.07
C GLN A 69 -27.34 1.16 -11.28
N VAL A 70 -27.46 2.42 -11.74
CA VAL A 70 -26.33 3.34 -11.89
C VAL A 70 -25.66 3.59 -10.54
N LEU A 71 -26.43 3.94 -9.51
CA LEU A 71 -25.90 4.15 -8.16
C LEU A 71 -25.20 2.91 -7.60
N ARG A 72 -25.75 1.73 -7.84
CA ARG A 72 -25.12 0.47 -7.43
C ARG A 72 -23.78 0.28 -8.14
N HIS A 73 -23.71 0.58 -9.43
CA HIS A 73 -22.46 0.48 -10.19
C HIS A 73 -21.42 1.47 -9.66
N GLU A 74 -21.79 2.73 -9.45
CA GLU A 74 -20.92 3.76 -8.86
C GLU A 74 -20.41 3.36 -7.45
N LEU A 75 -21.28 2.79 -6.61
CA LEU A 75 -20.89 2.26 -5.30
C LEU A 75 -19.91 1.08 -5.42
N GLN A 76 -20.09 0.20 -6.41
CA GLN A 76 -19.18 -0.91 -6.66
C GLN A 76 -17.81 -0.40 -7.14
N ASP A 77 -17.80 0.60 -8.02
CA ASP A 77 -16.56 1.21 -8.52
C ASP A 77 -15.82 1.96 -7.41
N MET A 78 -16.53 2.74 -6.59
CA MET A 78 -15.94 3.36 -5.40
C MET A 78 -15.38 2.32 -4.43
N SER A 79 -16.12 1.23 -4.18
CA SER A 79 -15.65 0.13 -3.33
C SER A 79 -14.40 -0.55 -3.90
N ALA A 80 -14.34 -0.73 -5.22
CA ALA A 80 -13.17 -1.29 -5.89
C ALA A 80 -11.97 -0.35 -5.75
N SER A 81 -12.14 0.94 -5.99
CA SER A 81 -11.11 1.98 -5.82
C SER A 81 -10.62 2.08 -4.38
N ILE A 82 -11.52 2.05 -3.39
CA ILE A 82 -11.15 2.03 -1.97
C ILE A 82 -10.38 0.76 -1.62
N SER A 83 -10.81 -0.40 -2.13
CA SER A 83 -10.12 -1.67 -1.89
C SER A 83 -8.73 -1.69 -2.51
N GLN A 84 -8.59 -1.11 -3.70
CA GLN A 84 -7.31 -0.94 -4.39
C GLN A 84 -6.39 0.00 -3.60
N ALA A 85 -6.87 1.18 -3.21
CA ALA A 85 -6.12 2.11 -2.38
C ALA A 85 -5.72 1.49 -1.03
N ARG A 86 -6.60 0.70 -0.39
CA ARG A 86 -6.27 -0.04 0.84
C ARG A 86 -5.16 -1.08 0.63
N ARG A 87 -5.17 -1.80 -0.49
CA ARG A 87 -4.10 -2.77 -0.83
C ARG A 87 -2.76 -2.06 -1.05
N GLU A 88 -2.79 -0.94 -1.77
CA GLU A 88 -1.61 -0.12 -2.00
C GLU A 88 -1.06 0.46 -0.70
N ILE A 89 -1.93 1.01 0.17
CA ILE A 89 -1.55 1.47 1.52
C ILE A 89 -1.00 0.33 2.37
N ALA A 90 -1.58 -0.86 2.29
CA ALA A 90 -1.05 -2.02 3.00
C ALA A 90 0.34 -2.44 2.49
N ALA A 91 0.63 -2.28 1.19
CA ALA A 91 1.96 -2.48 0.61
C ALA A 91 2.98 -1.37 0.99
N LEU A 92 2.49 -0.22 1.44
CA LEU A 92 3.31 0.86 2.02
C LEU A 92 3.65 0.62 3.48
N ARG A 93 2.88 -0.22 4.19
CA ARG A 93 3.21 -0.56 5.58
C ARG A 93 4.63 -1.11 5.57
N PRO A 94 5.56 -0.56 6.39
CA PRO A 94 6.92 -1.05 6.43
C PRO A 94 6.85 -2.56 6.64
N THR A 95 7.42 -3.34 5.72
CA THR A 95 7.85 -4.71 6.05
C THR A 95 8.67 -4.63 7.34
N GLU A 96 8.74 -5.69 8.14
CA GLU A 96 9.44 -5.64 9.44
C GLU A 96 10.83 -4.98 9.32
N ASP A 97 11.53 -5.21 8.20
CA ASP A 97 12.79 -4.56 7.80
C ASP A 97 12.77 -3.02 7.75
N GLY A 98 11.67 -2.40 7.28
CA GLY A 98 11.54 -0.96 7.18
C GLY A 98 11.39 -0.31 8.55
N ASN A 99 10.57 -0.90 9.42
CA ASN A 99 10.42 -0.44 10.81
C ASN A 99 11.74 -0.57 11.57
N ASP A 100 12.49 -1.65 11.29
CA ASP A 100 13.81 -1.88 11.87
C ASP A 100 14.85 -0.84 11.41
N ARG A 101 14.81 -0.42 10.14
CA ARG A 101 15.68 0.66 9.62
C ARG A 101 15.39 2.01 10.25
N PHE A 102 14.12 2.34 10.51
CA PHE A 102 13.76 3.58 11.22
C PHE A 102 14.27 3.57 12.66
N SER A 103 14.05 2.47 13.37
CA SER A 103 14.57 2.32 14.73
C SER A 103 16.10 2.39 14.75
N THR A 104 16.76 1.76 13.78
CA THR A 104 18.22 1.81 13.61
C THR A 104 18.70 3.25 13.39
N ALA A 105 18.11 4.00 12.46
CA ALA A 105 18.50 5.39 12.22
C ALA A 105 18.30 6.28 13.45
N SER A 106 17.22 6.07 14.21
CA SER A 106 16.97 6.80 15.45
C SER A 106 18.05 6.48 16.50
N ASN A 107 18.37 5.20 16.69
CA ASN A 107 19.43 4.78 17.60
C ASN A 107 20.80 5.33 17.21
N GLU A 108 21.09 5.41 15.90
CA GLU A 108 22.34 6.01 15.40
C GLU A 108 22.40 7.52 15.65
N LEU A 109 21.28 8.24 15.51
CA LEU A 109 21.19 9.68 15.87
C LEU A 109 21.40 9.91 17.37
N ASP A 110 20.78 9.11 18.22
CA ASP A 110 20.97 9.20 19.68
C ASP A 110 22.42 8.93 20.07
N ALA A 111 23.04 7.93 19.45
CA ALA A 111 24.44 7.62 19.70
C ALA A 111 25.39 8.72 19.21
N ILE A 112 25.06 9.41 18.10
CA ILE A 112 25.77 10.62 17.68
C ILE A 112 25.69 11.67 18.78
N ILE A 113 24.50 11.99 19.27
CA ILE A 113 24.31 13.00 20.32
C ILE A 113 25.15 12.65 21.56
N VAL A 114 25.02 11.43 22.08
CA VAL A 114 25.77 10.99 23.27
C VAL A 114 27.28 11.06 23.04
N SER A 115 27.77 10.61 21.87
CA SER A 115 29.20 10.67 21.56
C SER A 115 29.72 12.11 21.45
N THR A 116 28.93 13.01 20.86
CA THR A 116 29.29 14.43 20.74
C THR A 116 29.26 15.15 22.09
N GLU A 117 28.28 14.87 22.95
CA GLU A 117 28.21 15.40 24.31
C GLU A 117 29.41 14.94 25.14
N ARG A 118 29.73 13.65 25.09
CA ARG A 118 30.88 13.08 25.79
C ARG A 118 32.19 13.72 25.33
N ALA A 119 32.43 13.79 24.02
CA ALA A 119 33.63 14.40 23.47
C ALA A 119 33.75 15.87 23.90
N SER A 120 32.64 16.62 23.87
CA SER A 120 32.62 18.01 24.33
C SER A 120 32.96 18.14 25.81
N SER A 121 32.41 17.26 26.66
CA SER A 121 32.71 17.22 28.10
C SER A 121 34.19 16.88 28.38
N GLU A 122 34.76 15.91 27.66
CA GLU A 122 36.17 15.52 27.78
C GLU A 122 37.12 16.64 27.34
N ILE A 123 36.79 17.36 26.26
CA ILE A 123 37.55 18.52 25.77
C ILE A 123 37.53 19.66 26.81
N LEU A 124 36.35 19.98 27.36
CA LEU A 124 36.21 21.02 28.38
C LEU A 124 36.99 20.66 29.65
N THR A 125 36.85 19.43 30.14
CA THR A 125 37.55 18.94 31.34
C THR A 125 39.07 19.00 31.16
N SER A 126 39.57 18.59 29.99
CA SER A 126 41.00 18.65 29.69
C SER A 126 41.51 20.09 29.60
N SER A 127 40.69 20.99 29.04
CA SER A 127 40.99 22.42 28.98
C SER A 127 41.04 23.07 30.36
N GLU A 128 40.11 22.73 31.26
CA GLU A 128 40.10 23.18 32.66
C GLU A 128 41.37 22.73 33.40
N ARG A 129 41.77 21.46 33.23
CA ARG A 129 43.01 20.92 33.80
C ARG A 129 44.25 21.64 33.27
N ILE A 130 44.30 21.96 31.98
CA ILE A 130 45.39 22.75 31.41
C ILE A 130 45.49 24.12 32.08
N LEU A 131 44.36 24.81 32.27
CA LEU A 131 44.34 26.12 32.95
C LEU A 131 44.82 26.04 34.40
N GLU A 132 44.44 25.00 35.14
CA GLU A 132 44.92 24.76 36.50
C GLU A 132 46.43 24.51 36.54
N LEU A 133 46.95 23.66 35.65
CA LEU A 133 48.39 23.37 35.55
C LEU A 133 49.21 24.62 35.19
N ILE A 134 48.70 25.47 34.29
CA ILE A 134 49.32 26.75 33.95
C ILE A 134 49.33 27.71 35.15
N GLY A 135 48.25 27.73 35.94
CA GLY A 135 48.18 28.50 37.19
C GLY A 135 49.26 28.08 38.18
N ASN A 136 49.35 26.78 38.47
CA ASN A 136 50.35 26.21 39.38
C ASN A 136 51.79 26.46 38.90
N LEU A 137 52.02 26.39 37.58
CA LEU A 137 53.31 26.71 36.98
C LEU A 137 53.69 28.18 37.19
N ARG A 138 52.74 29.10 37.05
CA ARG A 138 52.96 30.55 37.25
C ARG A 138 53.22 30.91 38.71
N ASP A 139 52.56 30.21 39.64
CA ASP A 139 52.70 30.43 41.07
C ASP A 139 54.01 29.81 41.64
N GLY A 140 54.78 29.11 40.81
CA GLY A 140 56.07 28.51 41.16
C GLY A 140 55.94 27.30 42.09
N SER A 141 54.75 26.73 42.21
CA SER A 141 54.46 25.62 43.12
C SER A 141 54.79 24.28 42.47
N GLY A 142 56.05 23.88 42.42
CA GLY A 142 56.47 22.54 41.99
C GLY A 142 57.49 22.51 40.84
N ASP A 143 57.67 21.34 40.23
CA ASP A 143 58.61 21.14 39.13
C ASP A 143 57.98 21.54 37.80
N SER A 144 58.53 22.55 37.15
CA SER A 144 58.07 23.07 35.86
C SER A 144 58.07 22.00 34.76
N ALA A 145 59.00 21.05 34.80
CA ALA A 145 59.09 19.98 33.80
C ALA A 145 57.91 19.00 33.90
N ASP A 146 57.49 18.68 35.12
CA ASP A 146 56.33 17.82 35.39
C ASP A 146 55.02 18.47 34.92
N TYR A 147 54.84 19.76 35.18
CA TYR A 147 53.67 20.50 34.69
C TYR A 147 53.59 20.57 33.17
N LEU A 148 54.70 20.83 32.49
CA LEU A 148 54.76 20.84 31.02
C LEU A 148 54.36 19.47 30.44
N SER A 149 54.87 18.38 31.01
CA SER A 149 54.51 17.02 30.58
C SER A 149 53.02 16.71 30.79
N LYS A 150 52.44 17.15 31.92
CA LYS A 150 51.00 17.01 32.19
C LYS A 150 50.15 17.82 31.22
N ILE A 151 50.58 19.03 30.86
CA ILE A 151 49.89 19.85 29.85
C ILE A 151 49.92 19.16 28.49
N GLU A 152 51.08 18.64 28.05
CA GLU A 152 51.17 17.86 26.81
C GLU A 152 50.23 16.65 26.83
N SER A 153 50.16 15.94 27.95
CA SER A 153 49.22 14.82 28.12
C SER A 153 47.75 15.27 27.98
N GLN A 154 47.35 16.39 28.58
CA GLN A 154 45.98 16.91 28.42
C GLN A 154 45.69 17.39 26.98
N VAL A 155 46.68 17.94 26.28
CA VAL A 155 46.53 18.30 24.86
C VAL A 155 46.34 17.04 23.99
N MET A 156 47.03 15.95 24.31
CA MET A 156 46.82 14.66 23.63
C MET A 156 45.44 14.05 23.91
N GLU A 157 44.91 14.21 25.13
CA GLU A 157 43.54 13.82 25.46
C GLU A 157 42.52 14.62 24.63
N ILE A 158 42.73 15.93 24.43
CA ILE A 158 41.88 16.75 23.54
C ILE A 158 41.92 16.23 22.09
N PHE A 159 43.10 15.91 21.56
CA PHE A 159 43.19 15.34 20.20
C PHE A 159 42.48 13.99 20.10
N THR A 160 42.56 13.17 21.14
CA THR A 160 41.88 11.87 21.21
C THR A 160 40.37 12.04 21.27
N ALA A 161 39.86 12.96 22.09
CA ALA A 161 38.44 13.30 22.16
C ALA A 161 37.92 13.91 20.83
N CYS A 162 38.75 14.65 20.09
CA CYS A 162 38.37 15.13 18.75
C CYS A 162 38.34 14.00 17.70
N SER A 163 39.05 12.89 17.91
CA SER A 163 39.10 11.75 16.99
C SER A 163 37.78 10.97 16.87
N PHE A 164 36.77 11.25 17.71
CA PHE A 164 35.43 10.64 17.63
C PHE A 164 34.63 11.03 16.37
N GLN A 165 35.15 11.95 15.56
CA GLN A 165 34.53 12.38 14.31
C GLN A 165 34.36 11.23 13.30
N ASP A 166 35.26 10.23 13.28
CA ASP A 166 35.15 9.10 12.35
C ASP A 166 33.87 8.27 12.61
N LEU A 167 33.64 7.90 13.87
CA LEU A 167 32.44 7.17 14.27
C LEU A 167 31.18 8.02 14.00
N THR A 168 31.22 9.31 14.29
CA THR A 168 30.09 10.23 14.03
C THR A 168 29.78 10.32 12.53
N GLY A 169 30.81 10.36 11.67
CA GLY A 169 30.66 10.32 10.21
C GLY A 169 29.99 9.04 9.74
N GLN A 170 30.47 7.87 10.20
CA GLN A 170 29.88 6.57 9.85
C GLN A 170 28.41 6.47 10.26
N ARG A 171 28.07 6.90 11.48
CA ARG A 171 26.68 6.90 11.98
C ARG A 171 25.80 7.84 11.17
N THR A 172 26.30 9.03 10.82
CA THR A 172 25.57 10.00 9.99
C THR A 172 25.28 9.43 8.60
N THR A 173 26.24 8.73 7.99
CA THR A 173 26.04 8.04 6.71
C THR A 173 24.94 6.97 6.79
N LYS A 174 24.86 6.20 7.88
CA LYS A 174 23.76 5.24 8.09
C LYS A 174 22.39 5.93 8.14
N VAL A 175 22.29 7.05 8.86
CA VAL A 175 21.05 7.85 8.92
C VAL A 175 20.67 8.37 7.54
N ILE A 176 21.62 8.93 6.79
CA ILE A 176 21.41 9.43 5.43
C ILE A 176 20.92 8.31 4.50
N ASN A 177 21.48 7.11 4.60
CA ASN A 177 21.05 5.97 3.80
C ASN A 177 19.59 5.57 4.09
N VAL A 178 19.16 5.65 5.35
CA VAL A 178 17.75 5.42 5.71
C VAL A 178 16.85 6.53 5.16
N LEU A 179 17.28 7.80 5.20
CA LEU A 179 16.53 8.91 4.59
C LEU A 179 16.39 8.75 3.08
N ARG A 180 17.45 8.36 2.36
CA ARG A 180 17.39 8.06 0.92
C ARG A 180 16.43 6.93 0.60
N TYR A 181 16.41 5.89 1.42
CA TYR A 181 15.46 4.79 1.26
C TYR A 181 14.00 5.28 1.39
N ILE A 182 13.72 6.18 2.34
CA ILE A 182 12.40 6.79 2.51
C ILE A 182 12.05 7.65 1.30
N GLU A 183 12.98 8.48 0.83
CA GLU A 183 12.82 9.34 -0.35
C GLU A 183 12.47 8.51 -1.59
N GLN A 184 13.19 7.42 -1.86
CA GLN A 184 12.91 6.52 -2.98
C GLN A 184 11.52 5.87 -2.87
N ARG A 185 11.09 5.50 -1.66
CA ARG A 185 9.78 4.90 -1.43
C ARG A 185 8.64 5.91 -1.62
N ILE A 186 8.82 7.14 -1.13
CA ILE A 186 7.88 8.25 -1.34
C ILE A 186 7.84 8.63 -2.83
N GLY A 187 8.98 8.73 -3.50
CA GLY A 187 9.05 8.99 -4.94
C GLY A 187 8.34 7.92 -5.76
N SER A 188 8.47 6.65 -5.37
CA SER A 188 7.72 5.54 -5.98
C SER A 188 6.20 5.68 -5.77
N MET A 189 5.77 6.15 -4.58
CA MET A 189 4.36 6.41 -4.28
C MET A 189 3.80 7.56 -5.12
N ILE A 190 4.56 8.66 -5.26
CA ILE A 190 4.21 9.79 -6.11
C ILE A 190 4.10 9.34 -7.57
N ALA A 191 4.99 8.46 -8.04
CA ALA A 191 4.91 7.95 -9.41
C ALA A 191 3.69 7.07 -9.68
N ILE A 192 3.20 6.32 -8.68
CA ILE A 192 1.99 5.49 -8.78
C ILE A 192 0.72 6.35 -8.74
N TRP A 193 0.70 7.42 -7.94
CA TRP A 193 -0.45 8.33 -7.83
C TRP A 193 -0.45 9.46 -8.86
N GLY A 194 0.71 9.77 -9.42
CA GLY A 194 0.96 10.86 -10.36
C GLY A 194 0.99 10.38 -11.80
N GLU A 195 -0.10 9.80 -12.30
CA GLU A 195 -0.43 9.96 -13.72
C GLU A 195 -1.00 11.37 -13.96
N ASP A 196 -0.18 12.40 -13.72
CA ASP A 196 -0.25 13.66 -14.46
C ASP A 196 0.96 14.55 -14.13
N LYS A 197 1.90 14.59 -15.09
CA LYS A 197 2.80 15.71 -15.39
C LYS A 197 3.69 16.25 -14.25
N THR A 198 4.79 15.58 -13.96
CA THR A 198 6.04 16.26 -13.57
C THR A 198 7.24 15.60 -14.27
N PRO A 199 8.04 16.35 -15.06
CA PRO A 199 9.29 15.84 -15.61
C PRO A 199 10.24 15.44 -14.50
N ARG A 200 10.84 14.27 -14.63
CA ARG A 200 11.75 13.62 -13.68
C ARG A 200 13.15 14.26 -13.64
N GLU A 201 13.25 15.56 -13.92
CA GLU A 201 14.52 16.28 -14.16
C GLU A 201 15.13 16.92 -12.89
N ASP A 202 14.39 16.98 -11.78
CA ASP A 202 14.82 17.67 -10.56
C ASP A 202 15.31 16.75 -9.42
N LEU A 203 15.45 15.43 -9.63
CA LEU A 203 16.09 14.57 -8.63
C LEU A 203 17.62 14.69 -8.71
N PRO A 204 18.30 15.06 -7.60
CA PRO A 204 19.76 15.02 -7.57
C PRO A 204 20.24 13.58 -7.86
N PRO A 205 21.31 13.38 -8.63
CA PRO A 205 21.83 12.04 -8.91
C PRO A 205 22.24 11.36 -7.61
N ASP A 206 21.95 10.05 -7.50
CA ASP A 206 22.41 9.19 -6.41
C ASP A 206 23.92 9.43 -6.19
N THR A 207 24.26 10.08 -5.09
CA THR A 207 25.67 10.28 -4.72
C THR A 207 26.17 8.95 -4.16
N VAL A 208 26.59 8.09 -5.07
CA VAL A 208 27.39 6.91 -4.77
C VAL A 208 28.76 7.40 -4.32
N ASP A 209 29.20 6.95 -3.15
CA ASP A 209 30.54 7.22 -2.66
C ASP A 209 31.56 6.52 -3.58
N GLN A 210 32.20 7.29 -4.45
CA GLN A 210 33.13 6.81 -5.49
C GLN A 210 34.56 6.63 -4.95
N ARG A 211 34.78 6.83 -3.64
CA ARG A 211 36.11 6.68 -3.07
C ARG A 211 36.53 5.20 -3.15
N PRO A 212 37.81 4.92 -3.45
CA PRO A 212 38.29 3.54 -3.64
C PRO A 212 38.18 2.67 -2.37
N ASP A 213 38.04 3.29 -1.21
CA ASP A 213 37.87 2.69 0.12
C ASP A 213 36.41 2.58 0.58
N ALA A 214 35.41 2.91 -0.26
CA ALA A 214 33.99 2.84 0.11
C ALA A 214 33.54 1.44 0.58
N HIS A 215 34.23 0.39 0.13
CA HIS A 215 34.02 -1.01 0.54
C HIS A 215 34.56 -1.36 1.94
N LEU A 216 35.32 -0.45 2.57
CA LEU A 216 35.87 -0.63 3.92
C LEU A 216 34.95 -0.03 5.01
N LEU A 217 33.85 0.62 4.63
CA LEU A 217 32.87 1.25 5.53
C LEU A 217 31.84 0.27 6.14
N HIS A 218 32.23 -0.99 6.31
CA HIS A 218 31.46 -1.93 7.13
C HIS A 218 31.76 -1.65 8.60
N GLY A 219 30.94 -0.79 9.21
CA GLY A 219 31.08 -0.41 10.61
C GLY A 219 30.98 -1.60 11.57
N PRO A 220 31.54 -1.49 12.78
CA PRO A 220 31.50 -2.55 13.79
C PRO A 220 30.06 -2.95 14.14
N SER A 221 29.88 -4.25 14.43
CA SER A 221 28.60 -4.83 14.84
C SER A 221 28.08 -4.17 16.13
N LEU A 222 26.75 -4.18 16.29
CA LEU A 222 26.03 -3.60 17.44
C LEU A 222 26.51 -4.09 18.82
N THR A 223 27.24 -5.20 18.89
CA THR A 223 27.76 -5.75 20.15
C THR A 223 29.19 -5.35 20.49
N GLY A 224 29.89 -4.63 19.62
CA GLY A 224 31.35 -4.46 19.73
C GLY A 224 32.05 -5.81 19.59
N ILE A 225 33.31 -5.78 19.17
CA ILE A 225 34.18 -6.97 19.24
C ILE A 225 34.84 -6.89 20.62
N ASP A 226 34.77 -7.96 21.42
CA ASP A 226 35.46 -8.03 22.70
C ASP A 226 36.97 -7.88 22.46
N GLN A 227 37.63 -6.99 23.19
CA GLN A 227 39.06 -6.71 23.04
C GLN A 227 39.90 -7.99 23.24
N ASN A 228 39.41 -8.94 24.03
CA ASN A 228 40.03 -10.26 24.18
C ASN A 228 40.02 -11.12 22.91
N GLU A 229 39.03 -10.95 22.02
CA GLU A 229 38.98 -11.64 20.73
C GLU A 229 39.94 -11.00 19.73
N VAL A 230 40.08 -9.67 19.77
CA VAL A 230 41.07 -8.93 18.96
C VAL A 230 42.49 -9.33 19.32
N ASP A 231 42.77 -9.44 20.62
CA ASP A 231 44.09 -9.84 21.13
C ASP A 231 44.42 -11.29 20.79
N GLN A 232 43.43 -12.20 20.79
CA GLN A 232 43.61 -13.59 20.33
C GLN A 232 43.90 -13.69 18.82
N LEU A 233 43.29 -12.81 18.03
CA LEU A 233 43.46 -12.78 16.58
C LEU A 233 44.82 -12.16 16.19
N MET A 234 45.27 -11.14 16.93
CA MET A 234 46.59 -10.49 16.76
C MET A 234 47.75 -11.33 17.31
N SER A 235 47.52 -12.14 18.34
CA SER A 235 48.54 -13.07 18.88
C SER A 235 48.72 -14.34 18.05
N GLY A 236 47.89 -14.55 17.01
CA GLY A 236 47.87 -15.70 16.10
C GLY A 236 49.08 -15.85 15.15
N PHE A 237 50.14 -15.06 15.29
CA PHE A 237 51.42 -15.29 14.58
C PHE A 237 52.52 -15.93 15.46
N ALA A 238 52.20 -16.40 16.67
CA ALA A 238 53.11 -17.21 17.48
C ALA A 238 52.83 -18.72 17.30
N VAL A 239 53.85 -19.43 16.80
CA VAL A 239 53.89 -20.87 16.53
C VAL A 239 53.35 -21.70 17.70
N PRO A 240 52.43 -22.66 17.51
CA PRO A 240 52.02 -23.52 18.62
C PRO A 240 53.09 -24.57 18.89
N ALA A 241 53.71 -24.49 20.08
CA ALA A 241 54.41 -25.60 20.69
C ALA A 241 53.39 -26.70 21.04
N ALA A 242 53.71 -27.93 20.64
CA ALA A 242 52.85 -29.10 20.76
C ALA A 242 52.50 -29.45 22.21
N SER A 243 51.24 -29.83 22.46
CA SER A 243 50.91 -30.87 23.44
C SER A 243 49.56 -31.56 23.16
N THR A 244 49.68 -32.82 22.75
CA THR A 244 48.78 -33.98 22.87
C THR A 244 47.36 -33.93 22.29
N ALA A 245 47.25 -34.48 21.07
CA ALA A 245 46.01 -34.96 20.48
C ALA A 245 45.61 -36.35 21.04
N ALA A 246 44.34 -36.52 21.40
CA ALA A 246 43.64 -37.81 21.41
C ALA A 246 42.68 -37.83 20.21
N PRO A 247 42.54 -38.96 19.48
CA PRO A 247 41.75 -38.99 18.25
C PRO A 247 40.25 -38.97 18.54
N PRO A 248 39.43 -38.29 17.72
CA PRO A 248 37.98 -38.30 17.87
C PRO A 248 37.38 -39.66 17.47
N PRO A 249 36.28 -40.10 18.13
CA PRO A 249 35.60 -41.34 17.82
C PRO A 249 34.94 -41.32 16.41
N PRO A 250 34.76 -42.48 15.77
CA PRO A 250 34.20 -42.57 14.42
C PRO A 250 32.74 -42.11 14.37
N LYS A 251 32.41 -41.38 13.30
CA LYS A 251 31.08 -40.85 13.00
C LYS A 251 29.99 -41.95 13.06
N PRO A 252 28.85 -41.71 13.73
CA PRO A 252 27.68 -42.56 13.60
C PRO A 252 27.16 -42.54 12.15
N LYS A 253 26.78 -43.72 11.64
CA LYS A 253 26.12 -43.90 10.36
C LYS A 253 24.83 -43.08 10.33
N ALA A 254 24.56 -42.42 9.20
CA ALA A 254 23.33 -41.69 8.96
C ALA A 254 22.11 -42.59 9.23
N GLU A 255 21.33 -42.20 10.22
CA GLU A 255 20.07 -42.82 10.57
C GLU A 255 19.01 -42.33 9.58
N VAL A 256 18.42 -43.29 8.87
CA VAL A 256 17.42 -43.07 7.83
C VAL A 256 16.14 -42.57 8.49
N LYS A 257 15.74 -41.33 8.19
CA LYS A 257 14.40 -40.85 8.52
C LYS A 257 13.35 -41.70 7.79
N PRO A 258 12.24 -42.09 8.44
CA PRO A 258 11.20 -42.90 7.83
C PRO A 258 10.53 -42.16 6.67
N MET A 259 10.28 -42.91 5.60
CA MET A 259 9.62 -42.48 4.36
C MET A 259 8.24 -41.87 4.64
N PRO A 260 7.81 -40.82 3.92
CA PRO A 260 6.40 -40.53 3.75
C PRO A 260 5.76 -41.65 2.92
N MET A 261 4.54 -42.04 3.30
CA MET A 261 3.71 -43.00 2.56
C MET A 261 3.52 -42.59 1.09
N PRO A 262 3.30 -43.55 0.16
CA PRO A 262 3.20 -43.27 -1.26
C PRO A 262 1.97 -42.43 -1.58
N ILE A 263 2.20 -41.27 -2.21
CA ILE A 263 1.17 -40.52 -2.92
C ILE A 263 0.72 -41.42 -4.07
N LYS A 264 -0.57 -41.72 -4.09
CA LYS A 264 -1.24 -42.43 -5.17
C LYS A 264 -1.09 -41.59 -6.43
N GLU A 265 -0.50 -42.16 -7.48
CA GLU A 265 -0.47 -41.56 -8.81
C GLU A 265 -1.91 -41.22 -9.22
N GLU A 266 -2.17 -39.93 -9.35
CA GLU A 266 -3.40 -39.41 -9.94
C GLU A 266 -3.14 -39.34 -11.45
N GLU A 267 -3.91 -40.12 -12.21
CA GLU A 267 -3.88 -40.14 -13.68
C GLU A 267 -3.99 -38.72 -14.24
N PRO A 268 -3.25 -38.35 -15.30
CA PRO A 268 -3.44 -37.06 -15.94
C PRO A 268 -4.86 -37.03 -16.54
N ALA A 269 -5.66 -36.05 -16.11
CA ALA A 269 -6.96 -35.77 -16.69
C ALA A 269 -6.83 -35.63 -18.22
N PRO A 270 -7.76 -36.21 -19.02
CA PRO A 270 -7.71 -36.10 -20.47
C PRO A 270 -7.87 -34.63 -20.87
N ASN A 271 -6.82 -34.10 -21.51
CA ASN A 271 -6.81 -32.76 -22.08
C ASN A 271 -7.94 -32.66 -23.13
N PRO A 272 -8.98 -31.82 -22.95
CA PRO A 272 -10.18 -31.87 -23.78
C PRO A 272 -10.04 -31.19 -25.15
N LEU A 273 -8.83 -30.89 -25.61
CA LEU A 273 -8.58 -30.27 -26.92
C LEU A 273 -7.40 -30.93 -27.62
N ASN A 274 -7.58 -32.18 -28.06
CA ASN A 274 -6.66 -32.79 -29.02
C ASN A 274 -6.95 -32.21 -30.42
N GLN A 275 -5.91 -31.66 -31.05
CA GLN A 275 -5.93 -31.04 -32.38
C GLN A 275 -6.56 -31.95 -33.45
N SER A 276 -6.45 -33.27 -33.29
CA SER A 276 -7.06 -34.27 -34.19
C SER A 276 -8.59 -34.32 -34.16
N ALA A 277 -9.24 -33.84 -33.10
CA ALA A 277 -10.70 -33.73 -33.03
C ALA A 277 -11.24 -32.46 -33.73
N ILE A 278 -10.40 -31.44 -33.88
CA ILE A 278 -10.73 -30.19 -34.58
C ILE A 278 -10.65 -30.42 -36.10
N ASP A 279 -9.65 -31.16 -36.57
CA ASP A 279 -9.47 -31.45 -38.00
C ASP A 279 -10.56 -32.37 -38.58
N ALA A 280 -11.22 -33.19 -37.75
CA ALA A 280 -12.33 -34.05 -38.16
C ALA A 280 -13.67 -33.32 -38.32
N LEU A 281 -13.78 -32.05 -37.88
CA LEU A 281 -15.01 -31.26 -37.95
C LEU A 281 -15.09 -30.36 -39.19
N PHE A 282 -13.98 -30.19 -39.91
CA PHE A 282 -13.85 -29.31 -41.08
C PHE A 282 -13.31 -30.01 -42.35
N GLY A 283 -13.25 -31.35 -42.33
CA GLY A 283 -12.86 -32.20 -43.47
C GLY A 283 -14.04 -32.95 -44.08
#